data_AF-A0A6A4ZLI7-F1
#
_entry.id   AF-A0A6A4ZLI7-F1
#
_cell.length_a   1.000
_cell.length_b   1.000
_cell.length_c   1.000
_cell.angle_alpha   90.00
_cell.angle_beta   90.00
_cell.angle_gamma   90.00
#
_symmetry.space_group_name_H-M   'P 1'
#
loop_
_entity.id
_entity.type
_entity.pdbx_description
1 polymer ?
#
loop_
_entity_poly.entity_id
_entity_poly.type
_entity_poly.pdbx_seq_one_letter_code
_entity_poly.pdbx_strand_id
1 'polypeptide(L)'
;METLVERSYSKIRKLTGRAQKELRDALDGVLAKIAGKTARPDEAEIFYPLCLAILGRQPKQASQALDCIEKLISYGYLRGAGPVDAATMAKLPLKEKDEDAAKVTLMDAIVTCICSCNDHHDEEVQL
;
A
#
# COMPACT_ATOMS: atom_id res chain seq x y z
N MET A 1 9.23 7.20 -10.40
CA MET A 1 8.58 6.13 -9.62
C MET A 1 9.56 5.46 -8.65
N GLU A 2 10.61 4.79 -9.15
CA GLU A 2 11.52 3.93 -8.36
C GLU A 2 12.17 4.63 -7.16
N THR A 3 12.79 5.79 -7.34
CA THR A 3 13.42 6.54 -6.24
C THR A 3 12.43 6.98 -5.16
N LEU A 4 11.17 7.25 -5.53
CA LEU A 4 10.13 7.63 -4.59
C LEU A 4 9.72 6.41 -3.75
N VAL A 5 9.44 5.29 -4.40
CA VAL A 5 9.08 4.02 -3.74
C VAL A 5 10.23 3.55 -2.85
N GLU A 6 11.45 3.55 -3.36
CA GLU A 6 12.65 3.15 -2.62
C GLU A 6 12.85 3.96 -1.34
N ARG A 7 12.71 5.29 -1.41
CA ARG A 7 12.85 6.17 -0.24
C ARG A 7 11.77 5.92 0.80
N SER A 8 10.50 5.85 0.38
CA SER A 8 9.38 5.61 1.29
C SER A 8 9.50 4.22 1.94
N TYR A 9 9.85 3.20 1.15
CA TYR A 9 9.92 1.82 1.63
C TYR A 9 11.09 1.63 2.57
N SER A 10 12.24 2.25 2.27
CA SER A 10 13.38 2.25 3.19
C SER A 10 13.05 2.90 4.54
N LYS A 11 12.21 3.94 4.57
CA LYS A 11 11.76 4.56 5.83
C LYS A 11 10.82 3.64 6.60
N ILE A 12 9.77 3.11 5.95
CA ILE A 12 8.83 2.16 6.57
C ILE A 12 9.59 0.91 7.06
N ARG A 13 10.57 0.43 6.28
CA ARG A 13 11.39 -0.74 6.57
C ARG A 13 12.26 -0.59 7.84
N LYS A 14 12.67 0.64 8.17
CA LYS A 14 13.40 0.98 9.40
C LYS A 14 12.49 1.03 10.63
N LEU A 15 11.20 1.32 10.43
CA LEU A 15 10.19 1.37 11.48
C LEU A 15 9.59 -0.02 11.78
N THR A 16 9.82 -1.00 10.92
CA THR A 16 9.18 -2.32 11.00
C THR A 16 9.82 -3.20 12.06
N GLY A 17 9.00 -3.71 12.97
CA GLY A 17 9.42 -4.61 14.03
C GLY A 17 9.58 -6.07 13.58
N ARG A 18 10.13 -6.92 14.46
CA ARG A 18 10.25 -8.37 14.19
C ARG A 18 8.90 -9.05 13.98
N ALA A 19 7.85 -8.61 14.69
CA ALA A 19 6.50 -9.15 14.59
C ALA A 19 5.83 -8.88 13.24
N GLN A 20 6.24 -7.83 12.53
CA GLN A 20 5.69 -7.45 11.23
C GLN A 20 6.44 -8.15 10.09
N LYS A 21 6.52 -9.49 10.13
CA LYS A 21 7.26 -10.27 9.13
C LYS A 21 6.72 -10.06 7.72
N GLU A 22 5.40 -10.13 7.56
CA GLU A 22 4.72 -9.98 6.27
C GLU A 22 5.02 -8.63 5.60
N LEU A 23 4.93 -7.53 6.35
CA LEU A 23 5.27 -6.20 5.86
C LEU A 23 6.76 -6.09 5.46
N ARG A 24 7.66 -6.68 6.25
CA ARG A 24 9.10 -6.69 5.92
C ARG A 24 9.38 -7.45 4.62
N ASP A 25 8.81 -8.65 4.47
CA ASP A 25 9.00 -9.49 3.30
C ASP A 25 8.43 -8.80 2.03
N ALA A 26 7.27 -8.16 2.15
CA ALA A 26 6.65 -7.42 1.05
C ALA A 26 7.48 -6.19 0.63
N LEU A 27 7.98 -5.39 1.59
CA LEU A 27 8.87 -4.25 1.31
C LEU A 27 10.18 -4.70 0.64
N ASP A 28 10.81 -5.74 1.20
CA ASP A 28 12.10 -6.26 0.70
C ASP A 28 11.95 -6.85 -0.72
N GLY A 29 10.80 -7.47 -1.02
CA GLY A 29 10.48 -7.99 -2.35
C GLY A 29 10.40 -6.88 -3.42
N VAL A 30 9.68 -5.79 -3.15
CA VAL A 30 9.59 -4.65 -4.08
C VAL A 30 10.93 -3.93 -4.22
N LEU A 31 11.66 -3.74 -3.13
CA LEU A 31 12.99 -3.13 -3.17
C LEU A 31 13.99 -3.95 -3.99
N ALA A 32 13.91 -5.29 -3.93
CA ALA A 32 14.74 -6.16 -4.76
C ALA A 32 14.43 -6.00 -6.26
N LYS A 33 13.15 -5.87 -6.62
CA LYS A 33 12.71 -5.61 -8.00
C LYS A 33 13.21 -4.25 -8.51
N ILE A 34 13.10 -3.21 -7.69
CA ILE A 34 13.61 -1.86 -8.01
C ILE A 34 15.13 -1.85 -8.17
N ALA A 35 15.86 -2.63 -7.38
CA ALA A 35 17.31 -2.79 -7.50
C ALA A 35 17.76 -3.57 -8.76
N GLY A 36 16.84 -3.90 -9.68
CA GLY A 36 17.14 -4.61 -10.92
C GLY A 36 17.49 -6.09 -10.72
N LYS A 37 17.19 -6.67 -9.55
CA LYS A 37 17.46 -8.09 -9.29
C LYS A 37 16.44 -9.00 -9.96
N THR A 38 15.28 -8.47 -10.34
CA THR A 38 14.12 -9.18 -10.90
C THR A 38 13.29 -8.22 -11.78
N ALA A 39 12.17 -8.71 -12.35
CA ALA A 39 11.26 -7.89 -13.15
C ALA A 39 10.69 -6.70 -12.34
N ARG A 40 10.49 -5.57 -13.02
CA ARG A 40 9.95 -4.34 -12.43
C ARG A 40 8.61 -4.62 -11.73
N PRO A 41 8.37 -4.07 -10.53
CA PRO A 41 7.13 -4.34 -9.80
C PRO A 41 5.95 -3.69 -10.51
N ASP A 42 4.81 -4.38 -10.53
CA ASP A 42 3.54 -3.81 -11.00
C ASP A 42 2.85 -2.94 -9.94
N GLU A 43 1.71 -2.34 -10.29
CA GLU A 43 0.96 -1.46 -9.40
C GLU A 43 0.44 -2.17 -8.14
N ALA A 44 -0.01 -3.43 -8.26
CA ALA A 44 -0.53 -4.19 -7.13
C ALA A 44 0.58 -4.58 -6.16
N GLU A 45 1.74 -4.99 -6.69
CA GLU A 45 2.94 -5.29 -5.92
C GLU A 45 3.48 -4.06 -5.19
N ILE A 46 3.40 -2.88 -5.80
CA ILE A 46 3.71 -1.61 -5.14
C ILE A 46 2.66 -1.34 -4.05
N PHE A 47 1.37 -1.48 -4.32
CA PHE A 47 0.34 -1.13 -3.34
C PHE A 47 0.35 -2.03 -2.09
N TYR A 48 0.60 -3.33 -2.23
CA TYR A 48 0.43 -4.30 -1.14
C TYR A 48 1.22 -3.96 0.15
N PRO A 49 2.54 -3.65 0.12
CA PRO A 49 3.28 -3.20 1.30
C PRO A 49 2.72 -1.91 1.94
N LEU A 50 2.22 -0.97 1.12
CA LEU A 50 1.63 0.28 1.61
C LEU A 50 0.31 0.02 2.34
N CYS A 51 -0.50 -0.91 1.81
CA CYS A 51 -1.72 -1.38 2.45
C CYS A 51 -1.43 -2.01 3.82
N LEU A 52 -0.44 -2.90 3.90
CA LEU A 52 -0.02 -3.51 5.16
C LEU A 52 0.49 -2.49 6.19
N ALA A 53 1.23 -1.47 5.75
CA ALA A 53 1.72 -0.41 6.62
C ALA A 53 0.58 0.43 7.23
N ILE A 54 -0.45 0.72 6.43
CA ILE A 54 -1.67 1.42 6.86
C ILE A 54 -2.45 0.57 7.88
N LEU A 55 -2.74 -0.68 7.53
CA LEU A 55 -3.52 -1.59 8.37
C LEU A 55 -2.82 -1.97 9.69
N GLY A 56 -1.49 -1.82 9.75
CA GLY A 56 -0.72 -1.98 10.98
C GLY A 56 -1.01 -0.91 12.05
N ARG A 57 -1.73 0.17 11.71
CA ARG A 57 -2.12 1.29 12.60
C ARG A 57 -0.96 1.89 13.42
N GLN A 58 0.28 1.78 12.91
CA GLN A 58 1.42 2.49 13.51
C GLN A 58 1.54 3.87 12.85
N PRO A 59 1.42 4.98 13.60
CA PRO A 59 1.26 6.31 13.02
C PRO A 59 2.32 6.68 11.98
N LYS A 60 3.60 6.54 12.33
CA LYS A 60 4.73 6.86 11.43
C LYS A 60 4.81 5.97 10.18
N GLN A 61 4.30 4.74 10.25
CA GLN A 61 4.25 3.86 9.08
C GLN A 61 3.07 4.25 8.19
N ALA A 62 1.90 4.49 8.80
CA ALA A 62 0.68 4.90 8.10
C ALA A 62 0.85 6.24 7.39
N SER A 63 1.35 7.28 8.06
CA SER A 63 1.57 8.61 7.44
C SER A 63 2.55 8.53 6.28
N GLN A 64 3.65 7.79 6.44
CA GLN A 64 4.62 7.60 5.35
C GLN A 64 4.05 6.79 4.18
N ALA A 65 3.14 5.85 4.44
CA ALA A 65 2.47 5.08 3.40
C ALA A 65 1.43 5.92 2.65
N LEU A 66 0.60 6.70 3.36
CA LEU A 66 -0.39 7.61 2.78
C LEU A 66 0.27 8.67 1.89
N ASP A 67 1.33 9.32 2.37
CA ASP A 67 2.16 10.27 1.60
C ASP A 67 2.76 9.64 0.33
N CYS A 68 3.15 8.36 0.40
CA CYS A 68 3.67 7.63 -0.75
C CYS A 68 2.55 7.39 -1.78
N ILE A 69 1.37 6.96 -1.33
CA ILE A 69 0.19 6.72 -2.19
C ILE A 69 -0.22 8.01 -2.89
N GLU A 70 -0.35 9.11 -2.15
CA GLU A 70 -0.70 10.44 -2.70
C GLU A 70 0.25 10.83 -3.84
N LYS A 71 1.56 10.70 -3.62
CA LYS A 71 2.56 11.01 -4.64
C LYS A 71 2.46 10.06 -5.83
N LEU A 72 2.28 8.77 -5.61
CA LEU A 72 2.14 7.80 -6.70
C LEU A 72 0.92 8.08 -7.58
N ILE A 73 -0.21 8.46 -6.98
CA ILE A 73 -1.43 8.84 -7.70
C ILE A 73 -1.22 10.15 -8.46
N SER A 74 -0.71 11.19 -7.79
CA SER A 74 -0.53 12.52 -8.40
C SER A 74 0.47 12.54 -9.56
N TYR A 75 1.54 11.75 -9.50
CA TYR A 75 2.46 11.56 -10.63
C TYR A 75 1.93 10.61 -11.72
N GLY A 76 0.76 9.99 -11.52
CA GLY A 76 0.17 9.06 -12.48
C GLY A 76 0.87 7.70 -12.59
N TYR A 77 1.64 7.33 -11.55
CA TYR A 77 2.31 6.02 -11.44
C TYR A 77 1.38 4.92 -10.89
N LEU A 78 0.37 5.30 -10.12
CA LEU A 78 -0.65 4.40 -9.58
C LEU A 78 -2.01 4.84 -10.14
N ARG A 79 -2.47 4.14 -11.17
CA ARG A 79 -3.72 4.43 -11.88
C ARG A 79 -4.86 3.53 -11.44
N GLY A 80 -4.54 2.36 -10.91
CA GLY A 80 -5.50 1.44 -10.30
C GLY A 80 -6.50 0.81 -11.28
N ALA A 81 -6.19 0.77 -12.58
CA ALA A 81 -7.09 0.25 -13.61
C ALA A 81 -7.13 -1.29 -13.67
N GLY A 82 -6.15 -1.96 -13.07
CA GLY A 82 -6.08 -3.42 -12.99
C GLY A 82 -6.97 -4.00 -11.89
N PRO A 83 -7.22 -5.32 -11.93
CA PRO A 83 -7.89 -6.02 -10.83
C PRO A 83 -7.03 -5.95 -9.56
N VAL A 84 -7.68 -5.87 -8.40
CA VAL A 84 -7.01 -6.05 -7.12
C VAL A 84 -6.62 -7.53 -6.93
N ASP A 85 -5.46 -7.79 -6.35
CA ASP A 85 -5.02 -9.15 -6.08
C ASP A 85 -5.76 -9.76 -4.86
N ALA A 86 -5.79 -11.09 -4.80
CA ALA A 86 -6.48 -11.79 -3.72
C ALA A 86 -5.88 -11.49 -2.34
N ALA A 87 -4.57 -11.23 -2.28
CA ALA A 87 -3.88 -10.91 -1.05
C ALA A 87 -4.35 -9.56 -0.47
N THR A 88 -4.47 -8.52 -1.30
CA THR A 88 -4.99 -7.22 -0.86
C THR A 88 -6.47 -7.30 -0.53
N MET A 89 -7.27 -8.03 -1.33
CA MET A 89 -8.69 -8.22 -1.04
C MET A 89 -8.93 -8.86 0.34
N ALA A 90 -8.11 -9.84 0.73
CA ALA A 90 -8.24 -10.51 2.02
C ALA A 90 -7.92 -9.60 3.23
N LYS A 91 -7.22 -8.48 3.01
CA LYS A 91 -6.80 -7.55 4.07
C LYS A 91 -7.78 -6.40 4.27
N LEU A 92 -8.57 -6.06 3.25
CA LEU A 92 -9.42 -4.89 3.27
C LEU A 92 -10.89 -5.27 3.51
N PRO A 93 -11.64 -4.48 4.29
CA PRO A 93 -13.08 -4.66 4.45
C PRO A 93 -13.81 -4.11 3.21
N LEU A 94 -13.54 -4.69 2.05
CA LEU A 94 -14.26 -4.41 0.82
C LEU A 94 -15.69 -4.88 1.02
N LYS A 95 -16.65 -3.94 1.09
CA LYS A 95 -18.06 -4.30 1.15
C LYS A 95 -18.37 -5.10 -0.11
N GLU A 96 -18.85 -6.33 0.05
CA GLU A 96 -19.58 -7.06 -0.98
C GLU A 96 -20.82 -6.23 -1.31
N LYS A 97 -20.68 -5.25 -2.20
CA LYS A 97 -21.84 -4.59 -2.80
C LYS A 97 -22.37 -5.57 -3.85
N ASP A 98 -23.55 -6.08 -3.56
CA ASP A 98 -24.60 -6.56 -4.47
C ASP A 98 -24.15 -6.90 -5.90
N GLU A 99 -24.21 -8.19 -6.25
CA GLU A 99 -24.28 -8.78 -7.60
C GLU A 99 -23.17 -8.43 -8.63
N ASP A 100 -22.24 -7.51 -8.32
CA ASP A 100 -21.18 -6.99 -9.21
C ASP A 100 -19.76 -7.21 -8.64
N ALA A 101 -19.55 -8.30 -7.88
CA ALA A 101 -18.23 -8.71 -7.37
C ALA A 101 -17.13 -8.84 -8.45
N ALA A 102 -17.51 -8.77 -9.73
CA ALA A 102 -16.63 -8.85 -10.89
C ALA A 102 -15.80 -7.59 -11.19
N LYS A 103 -15.95 -6.47 -10.47
CA LYS A 103 -15.21 -5.22 -10.82
C LYS A 103 -14.68 -4.40 -9.63
N VAL A 104 -14.18 -5.04 -8.58
CA VAL A 104 -13.34 -4.28 -7.62
C VAL A 104 -12.00 -3.97 -8.29
N THR A 105 -11.75 -2.69 -8.53
CA THR A 105 -10.48 -2.23 -9.11
C THR A 105 -9.43 -2.06 -8.04
N LEU A 106 -8.16 -2.01 -8.44
CA LEU A 106 -7.08 -1.66 -7.53
C LEU A 106 -7.30 -0.25 -6.93
N MET A 107 -7.89 0.69 -7.68
CA MET A 107 -8.23 2.01 -7.15
C MET A 107 -9.27 1.94 -6.02
N ASP A 108 -10.29 1.09 -6.14
CA ASP A 108 -11.29 0.89 -5.08
C ASP A 108 -10.64 0.36 -3.79
N ALA A 109 -9.68 -0.54 -3.93
CA ALA A 109 -8.89 -1.06 -2.81
C ALA A 109 -8.00 0.03 -2.17
N ILE A 110 -7.34 0.86 -2.99
CA ILE A 110 -6.54 2.00 -2.51
C ILE A 110 -7.40 2.96 -1.70
N VAL A 111 -8.55 3.38 -2.23
CA VAL A 111 -9.47 4.30 -1.55
C VAL A 111 -10.01 3.68 -0.26
N THR A 112 -10.41 2.41 -0.30
CA THR A 112 -10.89 1.69 0.90
C THR A 112 -9.82 1.64 1.98
N CYS A 113 -8.56 1.40 1.60
CA CYS A 113 -7.43 1.40 2.51
C CYS A 113 -7.19 2.76 3.14
N ILE A 114 -7.21 3.85 2.36
CA ILE A 114 -7.08 5.22 2.87
C ILE A 114 -8.23 5.54 3.84
N CYS A 115 -9.48 5.26 3.46
CA CYS A 115 -10.64 5.54 4.30
C CYS A 115 -10.66 4.72 5.60
N SER A 116 -9.94 3.60 5.67
CA SER A 116 -9.77 2.84 6.91
C SER A 116 -8.98 3.58 7.99
N CYS A 117 -8.29 4.68 7.63
CA CYS A 117 -7.59 5.57 8.57
C CYS A 117 -8.48 6.68 9.15
N ASN A 118 -9.74 6.82 8.75
CA ASN A 118 -10.57 7.97 9.15
C ASN A 118 -10.83 8.05 10.67
N ASP A 119 -10.73 6.93 11.38
CA ASP A 119 -10.85 6.82 12.84
C ASP A 119 -9.48 6.79 13.56
N HIS A 120 -8.38 7.06 12.84
CA HIS A 120 -7.04 7.00 13.41
C HIS A 120 -6.84 8.14 14.41
N HIS A 121 -6.18 7.89 15.54
CA HIS A 121 -6.06 8.84 16.65
C HIS A 121 -4.97 9.91 16.44
N ASP A 122 -4.07 9.69 15.48
CA ASP A 122 -2.91 10.52 15.21
C ASP A 122 -3.24 11.56 14.14
N GLU A 123 -2.99 12.84 14.43
CA GLU A 123 -3.30 13.97 13.56
C GLU A 123 -2.49 13.95 12.24
N GLU A 124 -1.26 13.44 12.23
CA GLU A 124 -0.46 13.33 11.00
C GLU A 124 -1.01 12.28 10.04
N VAL A 125 -1.81 11.33 10.55
CA VAL A 125 -2.50 10.31 9.73
C VAL A 125 -3.87 10.81 9.26
N GLN A 126 -4.50 11.71 10.03
CA GLN A 126 -5.80 12.31 9.67
C GLN A 126 -5.67 13.44 8.64
N LEU A 127 -4.55 14.17 8.68
CA LEU A 127 -4.21 15.25 7.74
C LEU A 127 -3.94 14.70 6.33
#